data_AF-A0A956IC15-F1
#
_entry.id   AF-A0A956IC15-F1
#
_cell.length_a   1.000
_cell.length_b   1.000
_cell.length_c   1.000
_cell.angle_alpha   90.00
_cell.angle_beta   90.00
_cell.angle_gamma   90.00
#
_symmetry.space_group_name_H-M   'P 1'
#
loop_
_entity.id
_entity.type
_entity.pdbx_description
1 polymer ?
#
loop_
_entity_poly.entity_id
_entity_poly.type
_entity_poly.pdbx_seq_one_letter_code
_entity_poly.pdbx_strand_id
1 'polypeptide(L)'
;MSAPTASRLRPLGLALATIVAATLHLFAPLATATLRGETAYFEWDVSEQYWPDLVYLCGALHEGELPSWNPYDRGGYPFVADPQAAPYHPLNLALCAFGADPPLGFATARVVLGFLLSGLFA
;
A
#
# COMPACT_ATOMS: atom_id res chain seq x y z
N MET A 1 -14.93 18.23 -25.25
CA MET A 1 -14.76 16.96 -24.50
C MET A 1 -16.05 16.16 -24.66
N SER A 2 -16.05 15.15 -25.53
CA SER A 2 -17.23 14.28 -25.76
C SER A 2 -17.40 13.33 -24.59
N ALA A 3 -18.59 13.29 -23.99
CA ALA A 3 -18.91 12.38 -22.90
C ALA A 3 -18.67 10.91 -23.32
N PRO A 4 -18.14 10.05 -22.43
CA PRO A 4 -17.96 8.64 -22.74
C PRO A 4 -19.32 8.01 -23.06
N THR A 5 -19.44 7.47 -24.27
CA THR A 5 -20.65 6.78 -24.75
C THR A 5 -20.95 5.59 -23.83
N ALA A 6 -22.22 5.38 -23.47
CA ALA A 6 -22.67 4.33 -22.54
C ALA A 6 -22.17 2.90 -22.86
N SER A 7 -21.72 2.65 -24.10
CA SER A 7 -21.11 1.39 -24.54
C SER A 7 -19.75 1.08 -23.90
N ARG A 8 -18.98 2.09 -23.46
CA ARG A 8 -17.67 1.90 -22.80
C ARG A 8 -17.79 1.62 -21.30
N LEU A 9 -18.94 1.91 -20.69
CA LEU A 9 -19.14 1.75 -19.24
C LEU A 9 -19.30 0.28 -18.82
N ARG A 10 -19.88 -0.56 -19.69
CA ARG A 10 -20.05 -2.00 -19.45
C ARG A 10 -18.71 -2.76 -19.36
N PRO A 11 -17.78 -2.64 -20.33
CA PRO A 11 -16.48 -3.32 -20.23
C PRO A 11 -15.63 -2.79 -19.08
N LEU A 12 -15.69 -1.48 -18.78
CA LEU A 12 -15.00 -0.91 -17.63
C LEU A 12 -15.53 -1.47 -16.30
N GLY A 13 -16.85 -1.53 -16.14
CA GLY A 13 -17.47 -2.11 -14.94
C GLY A 13 -17.11 -3.59 -14.74
N LEU A 14 -17.06 -4.36 -15.84
CA LEU A 14 -16.62 -5.76 -15.79
C LEU A 14 -15.14 -5.87 -15.39
N ALA A 15 -14.25 -5.08 -16.00
CA ALA A 15 -12.82 -5.08 -15.66
C ALA A 15 -12.59 -4.76 -14.18
N LEU A 16 -13.22 -3.70 -13.67
CA LEU A 16 -13.16 -3.32 -12.26
C LEU A 16 -13.67 -4.44 -11.34
N ALA A 17 -14.81 -5.05 -11.68
CA ALA A 17 -15.36 -6.16 -10.91
C ALA A 17 -14.41 -7.36 -10.91
N THR A 18 -13.77 -7.68 -12.04
CA THR A 18 -12.79 -8.76 -12.13
C THR A 18 -11.55 -8.47 -11.30
N ILE A 19 -10.99 -7.26 -11.34
CA ILE A 19 -9.83 -6.87 -10.53
C ILE A 19 -10.16 -6.98 -9.05
N VAL A 20 -11.29 -6.41 -8.61
CA VAL A 20 -11.74 -6.48 -7.21
C VAL A 20 -11.94 -7.93 -6.78
N ALA A 21 -12.63 -8.74 -7.58
CA ALA A 21 -12.87 -10.14 -7.27
C ALA A 21 -11.56 -10.95 -7.18
N ALA A 22 -10.62 -10.71 -8.09
CA ALA A 22 -9.31 -11.35 -8.08
C ALA A 22 -8.48 -10.95 -6.85
N THR A 23 -8.46 -9.67 -6.48
CA THR A 23 -7.79 -9.20 -5.26
C THR A 23 -8.41 -9.82 -4.01
N LEU A 24 -9.74 -9.80 -3.88
CA LEU A 24 -10.44 -10.42 -2.75
C LEU A 24 -10.19 -11.91 -2.67
N HIS A 25 -10.14 -12.61 -3.81
CA HIS A 25 -9.84 -14.03 -3.85
C HIS A 25 -8.40 -14.32 -3.41
N LEU A 26 -7.42 -13.58 -3.93
CA LEU A 26 -6.00 -13.73 -3.58
C LEU A 26 -5.75 -13.52 -2.08
N PHE A 27 -6.43 -12.54 -1.49
CA PHE A 27 -6.28 -12.19 -0.08
C PHE A 27 -7.43 -12.70 0.81
N ALA A 28 -8.19 -13.69 0.35
CA ALA A 28 -9.33 -14.23 1.09
C ALA A 28 -8.95 -14.74 2.50
N PRO A 29 -7.82 -15.46 2.71
CA PRO A 29 -7.43 -15.88 4.07
C PRO A 29 -7.23 -14.69 5.02
N LEU A 30 -6.51 -13.67 4.57
CA LEU A 30 -6.27 -12.43 5.32
C LEU A 30 -7.60 -11.71 5.65
N ALA A 31 -8.49 -11.59 4.66
CA ALA A 31 -9.80 -10.96 4.85
C ALA A 31 -10.66 -11.78 5.85
N THR A 32 -10.67 -13.09 5.74
CA THR A 32 -11.44 -13.96 6.65
C THR A 32 -10.92 -13.92 8.08
N ALA A 33 -9.60 -13.89 8.29
CA ALA A 33 -9.00 -13.75 9.61
C ALA A 33 -9.36 -12.39 10.23
N THR A 34 -9.24 -11.31 9.45
CA THR A 34 -9.61 -9.95 9.89
C THR A 34 -11.08 -9.85 10.29
N LEU A 35 -12.00 -10.45 9.50
CA LEU A 35 -13.43 -10.46 9.81
C LEU A 35 -13.78 -11.28 11.07
N ARG A 36 -12.93 -12.24 11.45
CA ARG A 36 -13.07 -13.01 12.70
C ARG A 36 -12.46 -12.29 13.91
N GLY A 37 -11.85 -11.12 13.71
CA GLY A 37 -11.11 -10.41 14.75
C GLY A 37 -9.76 -11.03 15.08
N GLU A 38 -9.25 -11.90 14.21
CA GLU A 38 -7.91 -12.48 14.33
C GLU A 38 -6.87 -11.49 13.81
N THR A 39 -5.73 -11.40 14.49
CA THR A 39 -4.58 -10.64 13.99
C THR A 39 -3.92 -11.44 12.88
N ALA A 40 -4.02 -10.96 11.65
CA ALA A 40 -3.36 -11.52 10.48
C ALA A 40 -2.60 -10.43 9.72
N TYR A 41 -1.36 -10.73 9.38
CA TYR A 41 -0.47 -9.87 8.60
C TYR A 41 0.44 -10.76 7.75
N PHE A 42 1.07 -10.18 6.74
CA PHE A 42 2.11 -10.88 6.01
C PHE A 42 3.40 -10.88 6.85
N GLU A 43 4.09 -12.00 6.86
CA GLU A 43 5.38 -12.14 7.55
C GLU A 43 6.55 -11.70 6.64
N TRP A 44 7.78 -11.82 7.15
CA TRP A 44 9.03 -11.52 6.44
C TRP A 44 9.07 -10.06 5.99
N ASP A 45 9.10 -9.82 4.68
CA ASP A 45 9.30 -8.49 4.08
C ASP A 45 8.34 -7.42 4.63
N VAL A 46 7.10 -7.78 4.97
CA VAL A 46 6.14 -6.78 5.46
C VAL A 46 6.50 -6.30 6.86
N SER A 47 6.80 -7.21 7.77
CA SER A 47 7.20 -6.88 9.14
C SER A 47 8.64 -6.38 9.24
N GLU A 48 9.53 -6.84 8.37
CA GLU A 48 10.97 -6.59 8.46
C GLU A 48 11.43 -5.40 7.61
N GLN A 49 10.75 -5.10 6.50
CA GLN A 49 11.11 -4.01 5.59
C GLN A 49 9.99 -2.97 5.44
N TYR A 50 8.82 -3.38 4.94
CA TYR A 50 7.81 -2.41 4.49
C TYR A 50 7.19 -1.62 5.64
N TRP A 51 7.00 -2.26 6.80
CA TRP A 51 6.47 -1.58 7.98
C TRP A 51 7.50 -0.63 8.61
N PRO A 52 8.75 -1.03 8.90
CA PRO A 52 9.79 -0.11 9.38
C PRO A 52 10.03 1.08 8.45
N ASP A 53 10.04 0.87 7.13
CA ASP A 53 10.18 1.96 6.15
C ASP A 53 8.99 2.93 6.21
N LEU A 54 7.77 2.41 6.38
CA LEU A 54 6.57 3.24 6.54
C LEU A 54 6.60 4.01 7.86
N VAL A 55 7.03 3.39 8.96
CA VAL A 55 7.19 4.05 10.27
C VAL A 55 8.20 5.19 10.16
N TYR A 56 9.35 4.94 9.54
CA TYR A 56 10.38 5.96 9.34
C TYR A 56 9.85 7.14 8.50
N LEU A 57 9.20 6.85 7.37
CA LEU A 57 8.60 7.87 6.52
C LEU A 57 7.56 8.70 7.29
N CYS A 58 6.62 8.04 7.96
CA CYS A 58 5.53 8.75 8.64
C CYS A 58 6.05 9.60 9.80
N GLY A 59 7.03 9.10 10.57
CA GLY A 59 7.70 9.89 11.60
C GLY A 59 8.35 11.15 11.03
N ALA A 60 9.22 10.98 10.02
CA ALA A 60 9.93 12.10 9.39
C ALA A 60 8.98 13.16 8.80
N LEU A 61 7.90 12.73 8.13
CA LEU A 61 6.90 13.65 7.57
C LEU A 61 6.19 14.47 8.66
N HIS A 62 5.90 13.89 9.82
CA HIS A 62 5.29 14.63 10.94
C HIS A 62 6.26 15.58 11.64
N GLU A 63 7.56 15.31 11.54
CA GLU A 63 8.62 16.22 11.97
C GLU A 63 8.91 17.33 10.94
N GLY A 64 8.24 17.31 9.79
CA GLY A 64 8.42 18.29 8.72
C GLY A 64 9.63 18.00 7.83
N GLU A 65 10.15 16.78 7.88
CA GLU A 65 11.29 16.33 7.09
C GLU A 65 10.87 15.53 5.86
N LEU A 66 11.64 15.66 4.78
CA LEU A 66 11.52 14.85 3.57
C LEU A 66 12.74 13.93 3.49
N PRO A 67 12.65 12.69 4.01
CA PRO A 67 13.80 11.81 4.13
C PRO A 67 14.29 11.36 2.75
N SER A 68 15.56 11.67 2.43
CA SER A 68 16.18 11.19 1.20
C SER A 68 17.05 9.94 1.38
N TRP A 69 17.46 9.66 2.62
CA TRP A 69 18.32 8.56 3.02
C TRP A 69 17.72 7.89 4.25
N ASN A 70 17.58 6.58 4.24
CA ASN A 70 17.14 5.83 5.41
C ASN A 70 18.41 5.27 6.10
N PRO A 71 18.74 5.69 7.34
CA PRO A 71 19.94 5.23 8.04
C PRO A 71 19.74 3.94 8.85
N TYR A 72 18.52 3.42 8.94
CA TYR A 72 18.15 2.40 9.93
C TYR A 72 18.28 0.96 9.45
N ASP A 73 18.42 0.75 8.14
CA ASP A 73 18.49 -0.58 7.54
C ASP A 73 19.72 -0.71 6.63
N ARG A 74 20.33 -1.90 6.61
CA ARG A 74 21.50 -2.26 5.78
C ARG A 74 22.71 -1.30 5.88
N GLY A 75 22.89 -0.61 7.01
CA GLY A 75 23.92 0.43 7.15
C GLY A 75 23.58 1.74 6.42
N GLY A 76 22.35 1.83 5.95
CA GLY A 76 21.74 2.96 5.28
C GLY A 76 21.62 2.78 3.77
N TYR A 77 20.57 3.35 3.18
CA TYR A 77 20.31 3.25 1.74
C TYR A 77 19.57 4.48 1.18
N PRO A 78 19.67 4.75 -0.14
CA PRO A 78 19.00 5.90 -0.75
C PRO A 78 17.49 5.69 -0.83
N PHE A 79 16.77 6.21 0.18
CA PHE A 79 15.35 5.94 0.41
C PHE A 79 14.45 6.32 -0.77
N VAL A 80 14.71 7.47 -1.41
CA VAL A 80 13.90 7.96 -2.55
C VAL A 80 14.09 7.10 -3.80
N ALA A 81 15.27 6.51 -3.94
CA ALA A 81 15.62 5.69 -5.10
C ALA A 81 15.20 4.24 -4.93
N ASP A 82 14.77 3.85 -3.72
CA ASP A 82 14.39 2.48 -3.45
C ASP A 82 12.94 2.20 -3.89
N PRO A 83 12.73 1.25 -4.83
CA PRO A 83 11.41 0.94 -5.34
C PRO A 83 10.55 0.16 -4.33
N GLN A 84 11.16 -0.49 -3.32
CA GLN A 84 10.41 -1.25 -2.32
C GLN A 84 9.78 -0.30 -1.31
N ALA A 85 10.55 0.63 -0.75
CA ALA A 85 10.09 1.69 0.13
C ALA A 85 9.10 2.60 -0.61
N ALA A 86 9.49 3.08 -1.79
CA ALA A 86 8.72 4.03 -2.61
C ALA A 86 8.10 5.16 -1.76
N PRO A 87 8.92 5.92 -0.97
CA PRO A 87 8.43 6.74 0.14
C PRO A 87 7.36 7.75 -0.28
N TYR A 88 7.53 8.39 -1.43
CA TYR A 88 6.61 9.42 -1.92
C TYR A 88 5.50 8.88 -2.83
N HIS A 89 5.28 7.57 -2.84
CA HIS A 89 4.11 7.01 -3.51
C HIS A 89 2.83 7.52 -2.82
N PRO A 90 1.80 7.95 -3.57
CA PRO A 90 0.59 8.55 -2.98
C PRO A 90 -0.09 7.71 -1.90
N LEU A 91 -0.05 6.37 -2.03
CA LEU A 91 -0.58 5.46 -1.03
C LEU A 91 0.16 5.55 0.32
N ASN A 92 1.50 5.66 0.32
CA ASN A 92 2.28 5.79 1.55
C ASN A 92 2.00 7.14 2.22
N LEU A 93 1.94 8.21 1.44
CA LEU A 93 1.60 9.55 1.94
C LEU A 93 0.19 9.58 2.56
N ALA A 94 -0.77 8.92 1.92
CA ALA A 94 -2.12 8.78 2.45
C ALA A 94 -2.16 7.99 3.76
N LEU A 95 -1.35 6.93 3.89
CA LEU A 95 -1.23 6.17 5.14
C LEU A 95 -0.58 7.00 6.25
N CYS A 96 0.46 7.78 5.93
CA CYS A 96 1.08 8.68 6.89
C CYS A 96 0.15 9.82 7.32
N ALA A 97 -0.83 10.23 6.52
CA ALA A 97 -1.79 11.26 6.95
C ALA A 97 -2.62 10.85 8.19
N PHE A 98 -2.65 9.57 8.57
CA PHE A 98 -3.36 9.09 9.75
C PHE A 98 -2.52 9.13 11.05
N GLY A 99 -1.21 9.32 10.98
CA GLY A 99 -0.35 9.42 12.16
C GLY A 99 1.12 9.09 11.92
N ALA A 100 1.96 9.47 12.88
CA ALA A 100 3.42 9.33 12.80
C ALA A 100 3.91 7.88 13.02
N ASP A 101 3.16 7.08 13.80
CA ASP A 101 3.50 5.70 14.15
C ASP A 101 2.44 4.72 13.61
N PRO A 102 2.49 4.38 12.32
CA PRO A 102 1.51 3.52 11.68
C PRO A 102 1.63 2.08 12.19
N PRO A 103 0.51 1.38 12.51
CA PRO A 103 0.57 -0.01 12.92
C PRO A 103 0.94 -0.93 11.74
N LEU A 104 1.44 -2.13 12.03
CA LEU A 104 1.79 -3.16 11.02
C LEU A 104 0.64 -3.46 10.03
N GLY A 105 -0.61 -3.33 10.50
CA GLY A 105 -1.80 -3.46 9.65
C GLY A 105 -1.84 -2.48 8.47
N PHE A 106 -1.21 -1.30 8.58
CA PHE A 106 -1.11 -0.35 7.47
C PHE A 106 -0.17 -0.85 6.37
N ALA A 107 0.96 -1.46 6.74
CA ALA A 107 1.85 -2.08 5.76
C ALA A 107 1.19 -3.29 5.07
N THR A 108 0.40 -4.05 5.82
CA THR A 108 -0.44 -5.13 5.26
C THR A 108 -1.49 -4.58 4.29
N ALA A 109 -2.21 -3.52 4.67
CA ALA A 109 -3.20 -2.86 3.82
C ALA A 109 -2.55 -2.26 2.56
N ARG A 110 -1.35 -1.68 2.68
CA ARG A 110 -0.56 -1.16 1.57
C ARG A 110 -0.33 -2.22 0.49
N VAL A 111 -0.01 -3.45 0.87
CA VAL A 111 0.17 -4.56 -0.09
C VAL A 111 -1.15 -4.85 -0.82
N VAL A 112 -2.24 -5.08 -0.10
CA VAL A 112 -3.55 -5.40 -0.69
C VAL A 112 -4.04 -4.29 -1.62
N LEU A 113 -3.93 -3.04 -1.18
CA LEU A 113 -4.30 -1.86 -1.95
C LEU A 113 -3.38 -1.67 -3.16
N GLY A 114 -2.08 -1.97 -3.04
CA GLY A 114 -1.13 -1.94 -4.14
C GLY A 114 -1.52 -2.88 -5.28
N PHE A 115 -1.91 -4.12 -4.97
CA PHE A 115 -2.42 -5.06 -5.97
C PHE A 115 -3.70 -4.56 -6.64
N LEU A 116 -4.64 -4.03 -5.84
CA LEU A 116 -5.88 -3.46 -6.37
C LEU A 116 -5.59 -2.30 -7.34
N LEU A 117 -4.75 -1.35 -6.93
CA LEU A 117 -4.40 -0.17 -7.72
C LEU A 117 -3.62 -0.53 -8.98
N SER A 118 -2.70 -1.49 -8.89
CA SER A 118 -1.91 -1.95 -10.05
C SER A 118 -2.81 -2.59 -11.12
N GLY A 119 -3.83 -3.33 -10.69
CA GLY A 119 -4.82 -3.91 -11.62
C GLY A 119 -5.62 -2.86 -12.40
N LEU A 120 -5.79 -1.64 -11.88
CA LEU A 120 -6.53 -0.57 -12.55
C LEU A 120 -5.82 -0.01 -13.80
N PHE A 121 -4.52 -0.25 -13.94
CA PHE A 121 -3.69 0.25 -15.04
C PHE A 121 -3.23 -0.86 -16.01
N ALA A 122 -3.78 -2.07 -15.87
CA ALA A 122 -3.47 -3.23 -16.72
C ALA A 122 -4.27 -3.26 -18.03
#